data_AF-A0A1Y2MRY2-F1
#
_entry.id   AF-A0A1Y2MRY2-F1
#
_cell.length_a   1.000
_cell.length_b   1.000
_cell.length_c   1.000
_cell.angle_alpha   90.00
_cell.angle_beta   90.00
_cell.angle_gamma   90.00
#
_symmetry.space_group_name_H-M   'P 1'
#
loop_
_entity.id
_entity.type
_entity.pdbx_description
1 polymer ?
#
loop_
_entity_poly.entity_id
_entity_poly.type
_entity_poly.pdbx_seq_one_letter_code
_entity_poly.pdbx_strand_id
1 'polypeptide(L)'
;MTSPAAGFRVDPDILGTQAGLLRQLAADVTAMRPSATDLDTDAYGAIGSFFAADATAAMRAGAEALEGLGGTLGELSAALEQAATGYREADQRAALEFTRVDVVEEPR
;
A
#
# COMPACT_ATOMS: atom_id res chain seq x y z
N MET A 1 -4.88 34.78 22.84
CA MET A 1 -5.76 33.86 22.09
C MET A 1 -4.90 33.11 21.10
N THR A 2 -4.45 31.92 21.48
CA THR A 2 -3.68 31.03 20.60
C THR A 2 -4.66 30.45 19.58
N SER A 3 -4.47 30.77 18.30
CA SER A 3 -5.14 30.09 17.19
C SER A 3 -5.08 28.58 17.45
N PRO A 4 -6.18 27.81 17.35
CA PRO A 4 -6.06 26.37 17.28
C PRO A 4 -5.09 26.09 16.13
N ALA A 5 -4.08 25.28 16.41
CA ALA A 5 -3.00 24.93 15.49
C ALA A 5 -3.59 24.70 14.09
N ALA A 6 -2.97 25.26 13.05
CA ALA A 6 -3.31 24.97 11.66
C ALA A 6 -3.37 23.45 11.52
N GLY A 7 -4.59 22.90 11.54
CA GLY A 7 -4.80 21.49 11.80
C GLY A 7 -4.26 20.68 10.62
N PHE A 8 -3.62 19.54 10.91
CA PHE A 8 -3.35 18.54 9.89
C PHE A 8 -4.69 18.10 9.30
N ARG A 9 -4.99 18.57 8.08
CA ARG A 9 -6.16 18.14 7.33
C ARG A 9 -5.76 16.95 6.47
N VAL A 10 -6.37 15.81 6.74
CA VAL A 10 -6.23 14.62 5.91
C VAL A 10 -7.33 14.65 4.86
N ASP A 11 -6.95 14.44 3.61
CA ASP A 11 -7.86 14.34 2.48
C ASP A 11 -8.07 12.85 2.13
N PRO A 12 -9.27 12.29 2.35
CA PRO A 12 -9.57 10.89 2.04
C PRO A 12 -9.39 10.51 0.57
N ASP A 13 -9.52 11.46 -0.35
CA ASP A 13 -9.40 11.20 -1.80
C ASP A 13 -7.93 11.07 -2.19
N ILE A 14 -7.05 11.87 -1.55
CA ILE A 14 -5.60 11.70 -1.68
C ILE A 14 -5.19 10.34 -1.12
N LEU A 15 -5.67 9.95 0.05
CA LEU A 15 -5.39 8.62 0.62
C LEU A 15 -5.84 7.49 -0.30
N GLY A 16 -7.04 7.59 -0.89
CA GLY A 16 -7.55 6.61 -1.85
C GLY A 16 -6.70 6.52 -3.11
N THR A 17 -6.24 7.66 -3.63
CA THR A 17 -5.32 7.71 -4.78
C THR A 17 -4.00 7.03 -4.47
N GLN A 18 -3.41 7.31 -3.30
CA GLN A 18 -2.15 6.68 -2.89
C GLN A 18 -2.30 5.17 -2.65
N ALA A 19 -3.43 4.73 -2.09
CA ALA A 19 -3.74 3.31 -1.97
C ALA A 19 -3.79 2.63 -3.34
N GLY A 20 -4.47 3.24 -4.32
CA GLY A 20 -4.52 2.72 -5.69
C GLY A 20 -3.13 2.56 -6.33
N LEU A 21 -2.24 3.54 -6.14
CA LEU A 21 -0.85 3.49 -6.62
C LEU A 21 -0.06 2.34 -5.96
N LEU A 22 -0.19 2.17 -4.64
CA LEU A 22 0.50 1.09 -3.92
C LEU A 22 -0.01 -0.29 -4.34
N ARG A 23 -1.32 -0.44 -4.58
CA ARG A 23 -1.91 -1.67 -5.12
C ARG A 23 -1.33 -1.99 -6.50
N GLN A 24 -1.24 -0.99 -7.39
CA GLN A 24 -0.65 -1.19 -8.71
C GLN A 24 0.82 -1.60 -8.60
N LEU A 25 1.59 -0.90 -7.75
CA LEU A 25 2.99 -1.23 -7.52
C LEU A 25 3.17 -2.64 -6.95
N ALA A 26 2.29 -3.08 -6.04
CA ALA A 26 2.32 -4.44 -5.52
C ALA A 26 2.09 -5.49 -6.63
N ALA A 27 1.17 -5.21 -7.56
CA ALA A 27 0.91 -6.06 -8.71
C ALA A 27 2.13 -6.11 -9.66
N ASP A 28 2.73 -4.96 -9.96
CA ASP A 28 3.90 -4.86 -10.82
C ASP A 28 5.11 -5.59 -10.21
N VAL A 29 5.35 -5.43 -8.90
CA VAL A 29 6.40 -6.15 -8.16
C VAL A 29 6.20 -7.66 -8.21
N THR A 30 4.96 -8.12 -8.03
CA THR A 30 4.63 -9.55 -8.12
C THR A 30 4.83 -10.09 -9.53
N ALA A 31 4.52 -9.29 -10.56
CA ALA A 31 4.71 -9.66 -11.96
C ALA A 31 6.18 -9.75 -12.39
N MET A 32 7.10 -9.08 -11.69
CA MET A 32 8.55 -9.16 -11.94
C MET A 32 9.19 -10.46 -11.42
N ARG A 33 8.43 -11.34 -10.74
CA ARG A 33 8.94 -12.59 -10.19
C ARG A 33 9.49 -13.49 -11.33
N PRO A 34 10.76 -13.93 -11.25
CA PRO A 34 11.30 -14.88 -12.21
C PRO A 34 10.53 -16.21 -12.17
N SER A 35 10.27 -16.81 -13.34
CA SER A 35 9.62 -18.12 -13.39
C SER A 35 10.68 -19.21 -13.12
N ALA A 36 10.32 -20.25 -12.36
CA ALA A 36 11.25 -21.36 -12.10
C ALA A 36 11.67 -22.11 -13.38
N THR A 37 10.95 -21.89 -14.47
CA THR A 37 11.21 -22.42 -15.82
C THR A 37 12.32 -21.70 -16.58
N ASP A 38 12.80 -20.54 -16.12
CA ASP A 38 13.81 -19.75 -16.84
C ASP A 38 15.25 -20.23 -16.64
N LEU A 39 15.48 -21.23 -15.78
CA LEU A 39 16.79 -21.82 -15.49
C LEU A 39 16.91 -23.20 -16.15
N ASP A 40 17.52 -23.25 -17.33
CA ASP A 40 17.98 -24.52 -17.92
C ASP A 40 19.25 -24.98 -17.21
N THR A 41 19.09 -25.89 -16.26
CA THR A 41 20.18 -26.49 -15.47
C THR A 41 21.06 -27.43 -16.30
N ASP A 42 20.60 -27.94 -17.44
CA ASP A 42 21.32 -28.91 -18.27
C ASP A 42 22.32 -28.23 -19.21
N ALA A 43 22.19 -26.92 -19.44
CA ALA A 43 23.03 -26.15 -20.36
C ALA A 43 24.51 -26.01 -19.92
N TYR A 44 24.85 -26.26 -18.65
CA TYR A 44 26.15 -25.86 -18.10
C TYR A 44 27.10 -27.01 -17.67
N GLY A 45 26.69 -28.28 -17.79
CA GLY A 45 27.53 -29.43 -17.40
C GLY A 45 27.86 -29.49 -15.89
N ALA A 46 28.80 -30.35 -15.47
CA ALA A 46 29.05 -30.67 -14.04
C ALA A 46 29.68 -29.54 -13.20
N ILE A 47 30.41 -28.60 -13.81
CA ILE A 47 30.84 -27.35 -13.14
C ILE A 47 29.70 -26.34 -13.14
N GLY A 48 28.91 -26.35 -14.22
CA GLY A 48 27.69 -25.58 -14.35
C GLY A 48 26.62 -25.87 -13.31
N SER A 49 26.48 -27.13 -12.89
CA SER A 49 25.48 -27.51 -11.89
C SER A 49 25.73 -26.85 -10.52
N PHE A 50 26.99 -26.58 -10.15
CA PHE A 50 27.32 -25.80 -8.95
C PHE A 50 26.89 -24.34 -9.08
N PHE A 51 27.21 -23.68 -10.20
CA PHE A 51 26.77 -22.31 -10.44
C PHE A 51 25.26 -22.20 -10.61
N ALA A 52 24.62 -23.21 -11.20
CA ALA A 52 23.17 -23.28 -11.35
C ALA A 52 22.48 -23.45 -9.99
N ALA A 53 23.07 -24.20 -9.05
CA ALA A 53 22.55 -24.33 -7.70
C ALA A 53 22.59 -22.98 -6.94
N ASP A 54 23.72 -22.27 -6.99
CA ASP A 54 23.84 -20.94 -6.37
C ASP A 54 22.93 -19.91 -7.05
N ALA A 55 22.84 -19.91 -8.38
CA ALA A 55 21.93 -19.05 -9.13
C ALA A 55 20.46 -19.33 -8.78
N THR A 56 20.08 -20.60 -8.66
CA THR A 56 18.73 -21.01 -8.25
C THR A 56 18.42 -20.55 -6.82
N ALA A 57 19.38 -20.68 -5.90
CA ALA A 57 19.22 -20.20 -4.53
C ALA A 57 19.05 -18.67 -4.47
N ALA A 58 19.86 -17.93 -5.23
CA ALA A 58 19.75 -16.48 -5.34
C ALA A 58 18.41 -16.04 -5.97
N MET A 59 17.96 -16.73 -7.02
CA MET A 59 16.67 -16.46 -7.66
C MET A 59 15.49 -16.76 -6.72
N ARG A 60 15.58 -17.84 -5.91
CA ARG A 60 14.57 -18.16 -4.90
C ARG A 60 14.50 -17.07 -3.83
N ALA A 61 15.65 -16.66 -3.28
CA ALA A 61 15.71 -15.59 -2.30
C ALA A 61 15.17 -14.25 -2.87
N GLY A 62 15.48 -13.96 -4.13
CA GLY A 62 14.93 -12.80 -4.85
C GLY A 62 13.41 -12.89 -5.02
N ALA A 63 12.88 -14.05 -5.39
CA ALA A 63 11.45 -14.26 -5.51
C ALA A 63 10.72 -14.11 -4.17
N GLU A 64 11.28 -14.65 -3.08
CA GLU A 64 10.76 -14.48 -1.72
C GLU A 64 10.78 -13.01 -1.27
N ALA A 65 11.85 -12.27 -1.59
CA ALA A 65 11.95 -10.85 -1.29
C ALA A 65 10.91 -10.01 -2.05
N LEU A 66 10.68 -10.31 -3.33
CA LEU A 66 9.64 -9.65 -4.13
C LEU A 66 8.24 -9.96 -3.61
N GLU A 67 7.99 -11.21 -3.19
CA GLU A 67 6.72 -11.61 -2.58
C GLU A 67 6.47 -10.88 -1.25
N GLY A 68 7.50 -10.78 -0.39
CA GLY A 68 7.43 -10.01 0.84
C GLY A 68 7.14 -8.51 0.60
N LEU A 69 7.84 -7.91 -0.37
CA LEU A 69 7.63 -6.52 -0.75
C LEU A 69 6.20 -6.28 -1.29
N GLY A 70 5.74 -7.14 -2.21
CA GLY A 70 4.38 -7.08 -2.75
C GLY A 70 3.32 -7.18 -1.65
N GLY A 71 3.53 -8.08 -0.68
CA GLY A 71 2.69 -8.21 0.51
C GLY A 71 2.63 -6.94 1.35
N THR A 72 3.79 -6.38 1.71
CA THR A 72 3.86 -5.13 2.51
C THR A 72 3.20 -3.94 1.80
N LEU A 73 3.37 -3.82 0.48
CA LEU A 73 2.70 -2.78 -0.31
C LEU A 73 1.17 -2.97 -0.31
N GLY A 74 0.70 -4.21 -0.42
CA GLY A 74 -0.71 -4.56 -0.31
C GLY A 74 -1.31 -4.21 1.06
N GLU A 75 -0.61 -4.53 2.14
CA GLU A 75 -1.02 -4.19 3.51
C GLU A 75 -1.10 -2.67 3.71
N LEU A 76 -0.10 -1.92 3.22
CA LEU A 76 -0.09 -0.46 3.30
C LEU A 76 -1.24 0.15 2.48
N SER A 77 -1.50 -0.37 1.29
CA SER A 77 -2.67 0.03 0.48
C SER A 77 -3.97 -0.17 1.26
N ALA A 78 -4.15 -1.33 1.90
CA ALA A 78 -5.35 -1.63 2.67
C ALA A 78 -5.50 -0.70 3.88
N ALA A 79 -4.40 -0.39 4.58
CA ALA A 79 -4.39 0.54 5.70
C ALA A 79 -4.81 1.97 5.28
N LEU A 80 -4.35 2.45 4.11
CA LEU A 80 -4.76 3.75 3.58
C LEU A 80 -6.24 3.80 3.20
N GLU A 81 -6.80 2.72 2.63
CA GLU A 81 -8.23 2.65 2.32
C GLU A 81 -9.10 2.64 3.58
N GLN A 82 -8.66 1.91 4.61
CA GLN A 82 -9.31 1.92 5.92
C GLN A 82 -9.26 3.30 6.55
N ALA A 83 -8.11 3.99 6.50
CA ALA A 83 -7.96 5.35 7.00
C ALA A 83 -8.88 6.32 6.25
N ALA A 84 -8.91 6.27 4.91
CA ALA A 84 -9.80 7.10 4.10
C ALA A 84 -11.28 6.89 4.46
N THR A 85 -11.69 5.64 4.67
CA THR A 85 -13.04 5.29 5.10
C THR A 85 -13.35 5.86 6.49
N GLY A 86 -12.44 5.68 7.45
CA GLY A 86 -12.60 6.22 8.80
C GLY A 86 -12.71 7.75 8.84
N TYR A 87 -11.96 8.46 8.01
CA TYR A 87 -12.09 9.92 7.89
C TYR A 87 -13.44 10.33 7.30
N ARG A 88 -13.93 9.66 6.24
CA ARG A 88 -15.26 9.96 5.68
C ARG A 88 -16.38 9.70 6.70
N GLU A 89 -16.29 8.63 7.47
CA GLU A 89 -17.26 8.33 8.53
C GLU A 89 -17.20 9.34 9.68
N ALA A 90 -16.01 9.82 10.04
CA ALA A 90 -15.85 10.89 11.02
C ALA A 90 -16.47 12.20 10.53
N ASP A 91 -16.20 12.59 9.28
CA ASP A 91 -16.77 13.79 8.66
C ASP A 91 -18.30 13.72 8.57
N GLN A 92 -18.86 12.57 8.20
CA GLN A 92 -20.31 12.36 8.17
C GLN A 92 -20.94 12.49 9.56
N ARG A 93 -20.32 11.90 10.59
CA ARG A 93 -20.80 12.05 11.98
C ARG A 93 -20.75 13.49 12.44
N ALA A 94 -19.66 14.20 12.17
CA ALA A 94 -19.52 15.62 12.50
C ALA A 94 -20.59 16.46 11.79
N ALA A 95 -20.82 16.22 10.50
CA ALA A 95 -21.85 16.93 9.73
C ALA A 95 -23.26 16.71 10.30
N LEU A 96 -23.59 15.47 10.70
CA LEU A 96 -24.88 15.15 11.33
C LEU A 96 -25.06 15.84 12.69
N GLU A 97 -24.00 15.93 13.49
CA GLU A 97 -24.03 16.66 14.76
C GLU A 97 -24.29 18.15 14.52
N PHE A 98 -23.62 18.78 13.54
CA PHE A 98 -23.86 20.17 13.18
C PHE A 98 -25.31 20.44 12.75
N THR A 99 -25.95 19.52 12.01
CA THR A 99 -27.36 19.68 11.62
C THR A 99 -28.36 19.56 12.77
N ARG A 100 -27.94 19.07 13.95
CA ARG A 100 -28.80 18.96 15.15
C ARG A 100 -28.67 20.15 16.09
N VAL A 101 -27.73 21.06 15.83
CA VAL A 101 -27.52 22.25 16.65
C VAL A 101 -28.34 23.39 16.06
N ASP A 102 -29.36 23.85 16.78
CA ASP A 102 -30.05 25.10 16.45
C ASP A 102 -29.04 26.25 16.57
N VAL A 103 -28.85 26.98 15.47
CA VAL A 103 -28.05 28.20 15.48
C VAL A 103 -28.86 29.27 16.21
N VAL A 104 -28.45 29.63 17.42
CA VAL A 104 -29.00 30.79 18.11
C VAL A 104 -28.56 32.03 17.32
N GLU A 105 -29.46 32.60 16.53
CA GLU A 105 -29.24 33.92 15.94
C GLU A 105 -29.22 34.97 17.05
N GLU A 106 -28.06 35.58 17.31
CA GLU A 106 -27.97 36.72 18.22
C GLU A 106 -28.73 37.92 17.62
N PRO A 107 -29.63 38.57 18.38
CA PRO A 107 -30.34 39.74 17.92
C PRO A 107 -29.37 40.91 17.72
N ARG A 108 -29.41 41.52 16.53
CA ARG A 108 -28.68 42.74 16.17
C ARG A 108 -29.24 43.98 16.85
#